data_AF-A0A0A0DP38-F1
#
_entry.id   AF-A0A0A0DP38-F1
#
_cell.length_a   1.000
_cell.length_b   1.000
_cell.length_c   1.000
_cell.angle_alpha   90.00
_cell.angle_beta   90.00
_cell.angle_gamma   90.00
#
_symmetry.space_group_name_H-M   'P 1'
#
loop_
_entity.id
_entity.type
_entity.pdbx_description
1 polymer ?
#
loop_
_entity_poly.entity_id
_entity_poly.type
_entity_poly.pdbx_seq_one_letter_code
_entity_poly.pdbx_strand_id
1 'polypeptide(L)'
;MAEARLADVHRQMNELRDETKAVEKRRVSLDVYFLRHRLQQSLRWRLAGGKHATWELVKPLLQTMNASEAQAYFEWNSRAEILNALEQVARYEVRNVQRLMEEQTAP
;
A
#
# COMPACT_ATOMS: atom_id res chain seq x y z
N MET A 1 0.97 -20.22 -5.45
CA MET A 1 1.12 -19.68 -6.82
C MET A 1 1.06 -18.16 -6.73
N ALA A 2 1.91 -17.42 -7.45
CA ALA A 2 2.14 -15.98 -7.24
C ALA A 2 0.88 -15.11 -7.22
N GLU A 3 -0.16 -15.47 -7.97
CA GLU A 3 -1.46 -14.78 -7.99
C GLU A 3 -2.15 -14.78 -6.62
N ALA A 4 -2.13 -15.92 -5.91
CA ALA A 4 -2.68 -16.02 -4.56
C ALA A 4 -1.91 -15.13 -3.58
N ARG A 5 -0.58 -15.02 -3.76
CA ARG A 5 0.26 -14.12 -2.95
C ARG A 5 -0.06 -12.65 -3.25
N LEU A 6 -0.26 -12.29 -4.52
CA LEU A 6 -0.64 -10.93 -4.91
C LEU A 6 -2.03 -10.56 -4.37
N ALA A 7 -2.99 -11.48 -4.44
CA ALA A 7 -4.32 -11.29 -3.85
C ALA A 7 -4.26 -11.12 -2.32
N ASP A 8 -3.42 -11.90 -1.64
CA ASP A 8 -3.19 -11.78 -0.20
C ASP A 8 -2.55 -10.44 0.16
N VAL A 9 -1.54 -9.97 -0.59
CA VAL A 9 -0.96 -8.62 -0.42
C VAL A 9 -2.01 -7.54 -0.61
N HIS A 10 -2.87 -7.63 -1.62
CA HIS A 10 -3.97 -6.68 -1.81
C HIS A 10 -4.94 -6.69 -0.62
N ARG A 11 -5.27 -7.86 -0.07
CA ARG A 11 -6.10 -7.96 1.14
C ARG A 11 -5.44 -7.23 2.32
N GLN A 12 -4.17 -7.52 2.59
CA GLN A 12 -3.41 -6.88 3.67
C GLN A 12 -3.28 -5.36 3.49
N MET A 13 -3.16 -4.87 2.25
CA MET A 13 -3.20 -3.43 1.97
C MET A 13 -4.55 -2.79 2.35
N ASN A 14 -5.66 -3.46 2.05
CA ASN A 14 -6.99 -2.97 2.44
C ASN A 14 -7.19 -3.00 3.96
N GLU A 15 -6.72 -4.05 4.63
CA GLU A 15 -6.73 -4.16 6.10
C GLU A 15 -5.95 -2.99 6.73
N LEU A 16 -4.72 -2.74 6.28
CA LEU A 16 -3.90 -1.64 6.78
C LEU A 16 -4.53 -0.26 6.51
N ARG A 17 -5.13 -0.07 5.33
CA ARG A 17 -5.92 1.13 5.04
C ARG A 17 -7.02 1.34 6.08
N ASP A 18 -7.79 0.30 6.37
CA ASP A 18 -8.93 0.37 7.28
C ASP A 18 -8.50 0.61 8.73
N GLU A 19 -7.39 -0.01 9.17
CA GLU A 19 -6.75 0.29 10.45
C GLU A 19 -6.45 1.79 10.58
N THR A 20 -5.80 2.41 9.59
CA THR A 20 -5.49 3.85 9.65
C THR A 20 -6.74 4.73 9.58
N LYS A 21 -7.81 4.27 8.93
CA LYS A 21 -9.08 5.00 8.83
C LYS A 21 -9.92 4.92 10.11
N ALA A 22 -9.73 3.88 10.91
CA ALA A 22 -10.42 3.69 12.19
C ALA A 22 -9.98 4.68 13.29
N VAL A 23 -8.83 5.35 13.12
CA VAL A 23 -8.37 6.40 14.05
C VAL A 23 -9.35 7.57 14.08
N GLU A 24 -9.88 7.87 15.26
CA GLU A 24 -10.78 9.01 15.47
C GLU A 24 -10.03 10.34 15.24
N LYS A 25 -10.69 11.33 14.65
CA LYS A 25 -10.11 12.67 14.36
C LYS A 25 -8.78 12.63 13.58
N ARG A 26 -8.53 11.55 12.83
CA ARG A 26 -7.32 11.38 12.02
C ARG A 26 -7.11 12.57 11.07
N ARG A 27 -5.89 13.08 11.06
CA ARG A 27 -5.46 14.13 10.12
C ARG A 27 -4.87 13.55 8.84
N VAL A 28 -4.42 12.30 8.90
CA VAL A 28 -3.79 11.57 7.82
C VAL A 28 -4.25 10.10 7.89
N SER A 29 -4.43 9.46 6.75
CA SER A 29 -4.68 8.01 6.65
C SER A 29 -4.03 7.43 5.39
N LEU A 30 -3.83 6.12 5.37
CA LEU A 30 -3.46 5.42 4.14
C LEU A 30 -4.68 5.26 3.23
N ASP A 31 -4.43 5.22 1.94
CA ASP A 31 -5.39 4.85 0.92
C ASP A 31 -4.74 3.93 -0.11
N VAL A 32 -5.53 3.02 -0.69
CA VAL A 32 -5.07 2.13 -1.75
C VAL A 32 -5.27 2.85 -3.09
N TYR A 33 -4.17 3.20 -3.73
CA TYR A 33 -4.17 3.78 -5.07
C TYR A 33 -4.00 2.68 -6.12
N PHE A 34 -4.92 2.64 -7.08
CA PHE A 34 -4.90 1.69 -8.19
C PHE A 34 -4.48 2.36 -9.49
N LEU A 35 -3.41 1.85 -10.10
CA LEU A 35 -2.91 2.28 -11.40
C LEU A 35 -3.34 1.28 -12.47
N ARG A 36 -4.46 1.58 -13.14
CA ARG A 36 -5.17 0.67 -14.07
C ARG A 36 -4.27 0.06 -15.15
N HIS A 37 -3.48 0.87 -15.85
CA HIS A 37 -2.66 0.39 -16.97
C HIS A 37 -1.51 -0.55 -16.55
N ARG A 38 -1.15 -0.57 -15.26
CA ARG A 38 -0.15 -1.50 -14.71
C ARG A 38 -0.79 -2.58 -13.83
N LEU A 39 -2.11 -2.57 -13.66
CA LEU A 39 -2.82 -3.39 -12.67
C LEU A 39 -2.10 -3.37 -11.30
N GLN A 40 -1.57 -2.20 -10.92
CA GLN A 40 -0.72 -2.03 -9.75
C GLN A 40 -1.52 -1.40 -8.62
N GLN A 41 -1.35 -1.92 -7.40
CA GLN A 41 -1.83 -1.28 -6.18
C GLN A 41 -0.67 -0.72 -5.36
N SER A 42 -0.91 0.40 -4.68
CA SER A 42 0.06 0.98 -3.75
C SER A 42 -0.67 1.70 -2.62
N LEU A 43 -0.17 1.54 -1.40
CA LEU A 43 -0.56 2.33 -0.24
C LEU A 43 0.10 3.71 -0.32
N ARG A 44 -0.72 4.75 -0.15
CA ARG A 44 -0.28 6.14 -0.16
C ARG A 44 -0.91 6.92 0.96
N TRP A 45 -0.12 7.76 1.63
CA TRP A 45 -0.62 8.67 2.66
C TRP A 45 -1.51 9.75 2.04
N ARG A 46 -2.60 10.07 2.73
CA ARG A 46 -3.51 11.15 2.39
C ARG A 46 -3.85 11.97 3.62
N LEU A 47 -3.86 13.29 3.46
CA LEU A 47 -4.41 14.20 4.45
C LEU A 47 -5.93 14.07 4.52
N ALA A 48 -6.51 14.59 5.61
CA ALA A 48 -7.94 14.84 5.70
C ALA A 48 -8.43 15.64 4.47
N GLY A 49 -9.56 15.23 3.90
CA GLY A 49 -10.05 15.76 2.62
C GLY A 49 -9.45 15.11 1.37
N GLY A 50 -8.62 14.06 1.52
CA GLY A 50 -8.19 13.18 0.41
C GLY A 50 -6.99 13.67 -0.38
N LYS A 51 -6.33 14.75 0.03
CA LYS A 51 -5.11 15.27 -0.63
C LYS A 51 -3.95 14.32 -0.42
N HIS A 52 -3.15 14.09 -1.45
CA HIS A 52 -1.93 13.28 -1.37
C HIS A 52 -0.92 13.86 -0.37
N ALA A 53 -0.26 12.99 0.39
CA ALA A 53 0.85 13.34 1.28
C ALA A 53 2.01 12.37 1.09
N THR A 54 3.23 12.89 1.20
CA THR A 54 4.44 12.06 1.33
C THR A 54 4.71 11.79 2.81
N TRP A 55 5.49 10.76 3.12
CA TRP A 55 5.86 10.49 4.51
C TRP A 55 6.58 11.67 5.18
N GLU A 56 7.44 12.37 4.45
CA GLU A 56 8.11 13.60 4.94
C GLU A 56 7.14 14.73 5.30
N LEU A 57 5.95 14.78 4.67
CA LEU A 57 4.89 15.71 5.07
C LEU A 57 4.06 15.20 6.26
N VAL A 58 3.98 13.88 6.44
CA VAL A 58 3.23 13.27 7.55
C VAL A 58 4.01 13.34 8.85
N LYS A 59 5.31 13.02 8.83
CA LYS A 59 6.17 12.91 10.00
C LYS A 59 6.13 14.14 10.94
N PRO A 60 6.15 15.39 10.44
CA PRO A 60 6.02 16.57 11.31
C PRO A 60 4.66 16.66 12.01
N LEU A 61 3.57 16.18 11.38
CA LEU A 61 2.23 16.22 11.99
C LEU A 61 2.13 15.32 13.21
N LEU A 62 2.92 14.24 13.25
CA LEU A 62 2.97 13.28 14.36
C LEU A 62 3.60 13.87 15.63
N GLN A 63 4.44 14.91 15.50
CA GLN A 63 5.05 15.58 16.66
C GLN A 63 4.02 16.24 17.58
N THR A 64 2.81 16.49 17.08
CA THR A 64 1.69 17.06 17.85
C THR A 64 0.80 16.01 18.50
N MET A 65 1.05 14.73 18.25
CA MET A 65 0.29 13.59 18.79
C MET A 65 0.95 13.07 20.07
N ASN A 66 0.23 12.24 20.83
CA ASN A 66 0.88 11.53 21.94
C ASN A 66 1.83 10.45 21.39
N ALA A 67 2.78 10.00 22.22
CA ALA A 67 3.83 9.09 21.78
C ALA A 67 3.29 7.74 21.26
N SER A 68 2.23 7.20 21.88
CA SER A 68 1.65 5.93 21.46
C SER A 68 0.96 6.04 20.10
N GLU A 69 0.25 7.14 19.86
CA GLU A 69 -0.39 7.42 18.56
C GLU A 69 0.67 7.61 17.49
N ALA A 70 1.68 8.44 17.74
CA ALA A 70 2.75 8.70 16.79
C ALA A 70 3.48 7.40 16.40
N GLN A 71 3.76 6.52 17.38
CA GLN A 71 4.41 5.24 17.18
C GLN A 71 3.61 4.33 16.22
N ALA A 72 2.28 4.27 16.36
CA ALA A 72 1.44 3.51 15.45
C ALA A 72 1.58 3.97 13.98
N TYR A 73 1.72 5.29 13.72
CA TYR A 73 1.94 5.80 12.37
C TYR A 73 3.31 5.40 11.80
N PHE A 74 4.35 5.34 12.61
CA PHE A 74 5.66 4.82 12.17
C PHE A 74 5.55 3.35 11.76
N GLU A 75 4.87 2.53 12.57
CA GLU A 75 4.64 1.12 12.29
C GLU A 75 3.80 0.91 11.01
N TRP A 76 2.74 1.70 10.84
CA TRP A 76 1.94 1.67 9.62
C TRP A 76 2.74 2.10 8.40
N ASN A 77 3.65 3.09 8.51
CA ASN A 77 4.51 3.47 7.40
C ASN A 77 5.42 2.32 6.98
N SER A 78 6.10 1.67 7.92
CA SER A 78 6.94 0.51 7.63
C SER A 78 6.14 -0.64 7.01
N ARG A 79 4.96 -0.95 7.54
CA ARG A 79 4.07 -1.97 6.95
C ARG A 79 3.64 -1.59 5.53
N ALA A 80 3.32 -0.32 5.28
CA ALA A 80 2.94 0.14 3.95
C ALA A 80 4.07 0.04 2.93
N GLU A 81 5.30 0.40 3.32
CA GLU A 81 6.50 0.25 2.47
C GLU A 81 6.78 -1.22 2.14
N ILE A 82 6.69 -2.10 3.14
CA ILE A 82 6.86 -3.54 2.94
C ILE A 82 5.78 -4.09 1.99
N LEU A 83 4.51 -3.76 2.22
CA LEU A 83 3.41 -4.23 1.36
C LEU A 83 3.54 -3.70 -0.08
N ASN A 84 3.95 -2.44 -0.26
CA ASN A 84 4.22 -1.87 -1.59
C ASN A 84 5.35 -2.62 -2.32
N ALA A 85 6.42 -2.98 -1.62
CA ALA A 85 7.50 -3.77 -2.20
C ALA A 85 7.05 -5.21 -2.53
N LEU A 86 6.30 -5.85 -1.64
CA LEU A 86 5.75 -7.18 -1.87
C LEU A 86 4.78 -7.23 -3.05
N GLU A 87 3.94 -6.19 -3.21
CA GLU A 87 3.08 -6.03 -4.40
C GLU A 87 3.92 -6.01 -5.66
N GLN A 88 4.98 -5.20 -5.68
CA GLN A 88 5.82 -5.05 -6.85
C GLN A 88 6.46 -6.37 -7.26
N VAL A 89 6.98 -7.13 -6.28
CA VAL A 89 7.60 -8.44 -6.52
C VAL A 89 6.57 -9.45 -7.03
N ALA A 90 5.45 -9.62 -6.32
CA ALA A 90 4.43 -10.61 -6.68
C ALA A 90 3.79 -10.29 -8.05
N ARG A 91 3.51 -9.02 -8.33
CA ARG A 91 3.00 -8.59 -9.64
C ARG A 91 4.01 -8.83 -10.76
N TYR A 92 5.29 -8.57 -10.52
CA TYR A 92 6.32 -8.83 -11.51
C TYR A 92 6.43 -10.33 -11.84
N GLU A 93 6.37 -11.19 -10.82
CA GLU A 93 6.35 -12.64 -10.97
C GLU A 93 5.14 -13.10 -11.81
N VAL A 94 3.93 -12.65 -11.49
CA VAL A 94 2.71 -12.97 -12.25
C VAL A 94 2.83 -12.57 -13.72
N ARG A 95 3.27 -11.33 -13.99
CA ARG A 95 3.41 -10.85 -15.38
C ARG A 95 4.46 -11.64 -16.17
N ASN A 96 5.57 -12.01 -15.54
CA ASN A 96 6.61 -12.77 -16.21
C ASN A 96 6.13 -14.17 -16.57
N VAL A 97 5.41 -14.84 -15.66
CA VAL A 97 4.82 -16.15 -15.94
C VAL A 97 3.82 -16.05 -17.09
N GLN A 98 2.92 -15.06 -17.06
CA GLN A 98 1.93 -14.84 -18.13
C GLN A 98 2.61 -14.60 -19.48
N ARG A 99 3.60 -13.70 -19.55
CA ARG A 99 4.36 -13.43 -20.77
C ARG A 99 5.05 -14.68 -21.32
N LEU A 100 5.70 -15.47 -20.46
CA LEU A 100 6.39 -16.70 -20.89
C LEU A 100 5.41 -17.77 -21.38
N MET A 101 4.21 -17.85 -20.79
CA MET A 101 3.16 -18.74 -21.28
C MET A 101 2.65 -18.31 -22.66
N GLU A 102 2.43 -17.00 -22.85
CA GLU A 102 2.02 -16.43 -24.14
C GLU A 102 3.05 -16.72 -25.25
N GLU A 103 4.35 -16.55 -24.95
CA GLU A 103 5.46 -16.85 -25.87
C GLU A 103 5.54 -18.33 -26.27
N GLN A 104 5.25 -19.26 -25.37
CA GLN A 104 5.22 -20.70 -25.68
C GLN A 104 4.02 -21.11 -26.54
N THR A 105 2.94 -20.34 -26.48
CA THR A 105 1.71 -20.60 -27.24
C THR A 105 1.64 -19.81 -28.55
N ALA A 106 2.64 -18.99 -28.85
CA ALA A 106 2.74 -18.28 -30.12
C ALA A 106 3.11 -19.27 -31.25
N PRO A 107 2.37 -19.29 -32.38
CA PRO A 107 2.60 -20.21 -33.48
C PRO A 107 3.89 -19.96 -34.26
#